data_AF-A0A2T6L6N1-F1
#
_entry.id   AF-A0A2T6L6N1-F1
#
_cell.length_a   1.000
_cell.length_b   1.000
_cell.length_c   1.000
_cell.angle_alpha   90.00
_cell.angle_beta   90.00
_cell.angle_gamma   90.00
#
_symmetry.space_group_name_H-M   'P 1'
#
loop_
_entity.id
_entity.type
_entity.pdbx_description
1 polymer ?
#
loop_
_entity_poly.entity_id
_entity_poly.type
_entity_poly.pdbx_seq_one_letter_code
_entity_poly.pdbx_strand_id
1 'polypeptide(L)' 'MTITSDVRITDVCEVDAPECRSTRAAMHDYLNRRLPPDRENHLEVHLDGCAACIRAFIDIREVSWKRRAAAGTAAQDGSS' A
#
# COMPACT_ATOMS: atom_id res chain seq x y z
N MET A 1 13.44 28.67 -20.72
CA MET A 1 12.20 28.06 -21.27
C MET A 1 11.77 26.96 -20.33
N THR A 2 10.48 26.97 -19.99
CA THR A 2 9.84 26.35 -18.83
C THR A 2 9.79 24.82 -18.87
N ILE A 3 9.99 24.21 -17.70
CA ILE A 3 9.80 22.80 -17.40
C ILE A 3 8.40 22.37 -17.83
N THR A 4 8.30 21.48 -18.82
CA THR A 4 7.03 20.88 -19.26
C THR A 4 6.64 19.79 -18.25
N SER A 5 6.10 20.21 -17.11
CA SER A 5 5.39 19.33 -16.18
C SER A 5 4.05 18.91 -16.81
N ASP A 6 4.06 18.00 -17.79
CA ASP A 6 2.85 17.28 -18.24
C ASP A 6 2.81 15.90 -17.55
N VAL A 7 2.87 15.90 -16.23
CA VAL A 7 2.37 14.76 -15.46
C VAL A 7 0.87 14.97 -15.35
N ARG A 8 0.15 14.38 -16.30
CA ARG A 8 -1.30 14.21 -16.20
C ARG A 8 -1.57 13.18 -15.09
N ILE A 9 -1.45 13.60 -13.83
CA ILE A 9 -2.14 12.92 -12.70
C ILE A 9 -3.60 13.31 -12.84
N THR A 10 -4.25 12.79 -13.89
CA THR A 10 -5.71 12.78 -14.00
C THR A 10 -6.16 11.36 -13.67
N ASP A 11 -5.78 10.90 -12.49
CA ASP A 11 -6.30 9.70 -11.86
C ASP A 11 -6.73 10.08 -10.45
N VAL A 12 -7.77 10.92 -10.37
CA VAL A 12 -8.62 10.89 -9.19
C VAL A 12 -9.51 9.67 -9.42
N CYS A 13 -8.96 8.47 -9.18
CA CYS A 13 -9.81 7.35 -8.78
C CYS A 13 -10.76 7.92 -7.74
N GLU A 14 -12.06 7.79 -7.96
CA GLU A 14 -13.04 8.20 -6.97
C GLU A 14 -12.72 7.43 -5.68
N VAL A 15 -12.04 8.10 -4.74
CA VAL A 15 -11.41 7.47 -3.56
C VAL A 15 -12.46 6.76 -2.68
N ASP A 16 -13.73 7.10 -2.88
CA ASP A 16 -14.93 6.55 -2.24
C ASP A 16 -15.57 5.35 -2.97
N ALA A 17 -15.08 5.02 -4.18
CA ALA A 17 -15.55 3.85 -4.91
C ALA A 17 -15.47 2.60 -4.02
N PRO A 18 -16.49 1.74 -4.05
CA PRO A 18 -16.54 0.53 -3.22
C PRO A 18 -15.32 -0.39 -3.45
N GLU A 19 -14.75 -0.37 -4.66
CA GLU A 19 -13.54 -1.10 -5.02
C GLU A 19 -12.28 -0.54 -4.34
N CYS A 20 -12.13 0.79 -4.28
CA CYS A 20 -11.02 1.44 -3.55
C CYS A 20 -11.08 1.11 -2.05
N ARG A 21 -12.28 1.16 -1.44
CA ARG A 21 -12.47 0.81 -0.03
C ARG A 21 -12.18 -0.66 0.24
N SER A 22 -12.67 -1.55 -0.63
CA SER A 22 -12.42 -3.00 -0.52
C SER A 22 -10.93 -3.33 -0.68
N THR A 23 -10.26 -2.68 -1.63
CA THR A 23 -8.81 -2.83 -1.86
C THR A 23 -8.03 -2.36 -0.64
N ARG A 24 -8.33 -1.17 -0.10
CA ARG A 24 -7.67 -0.66 1.12
C ARG A 24 -7.85 -1.58 2.34
N ALA A 25 -9.04 -2.14 2.52
CA ALA A 25 -9.26 -3.11 3.60
C ALA A 25 -8.41 -4.37 3.43
N ALA A 26 -8.26 -4.87 2.19
CA ALA A 26 -7.51 -6.08 1.88
C ALA A 26 -5.97 -5.91 1.93
N MET A 27 -5.44 -4.68 1.86
CA MET A 27 -3.99 -4.42 1.87
C MET A 27 -3.29 -4.96 3.13
N HIS A 28 -3.95 -4.88 4.29
CA HIS A 28 -3.37 -5.40 5.54
C HIS A 28 -3.29 -6.93 5.52
N ASP A 29 -4.33 -7.61 5.04
CA ASP A 29 -4.35 -9.06 4.93
C ASP A 29 -3.36 -9.56 3.88
N TYR A 30 -3.19 -8.83 2.78
CA TYR A 30 -2.16 -9.07 1.77
C TYR A 30 -0.75 -9.05 2.37
N LEU A 31 -0.42 -8.00 3.14
CA LEU A 31 0.90 -7.90 3.80
C LEU A 31 1.15 -9.00 4.85
N ASN A 32 0.08 -9.52 5.45
CA ASN A 32 0.15 -10.61 6.42
C ASN A 32 0.06 -12.01 5.77
N ARG A 33 0.01 -12.11 4.43
CA ARG A 33 -0.19 -13.35 3.67
C ARG A 33 -1.41 -14.14 4.14
N ARG A 34 -2.49 -13.42 4.46
CA ARG A 34 -3.78 -13.97 4.90
C ARG A 34 -4.87 -13.84 3.85
N LEU A 35 -4.56 -13.25 2.71
CA LEU A 35 -5.50 -13.05 1.62
C LEU A 35 -5.50 -14.29 0.69
N PRO A 36 -6.66 -14.79 0.23
CA PRO A 36 -6.73 -15.87 -0.74
C PRO A 36 -6.32 -15.39 -2.15
N PRO A 37 -5.80 -16.29 -3.01
CA PRO A 37 -5.15 -15.93 -4.28
C PRO A 37 -6.06 -15.18 -5.26
N ASP A 38 -7.36 -15.51 -5.27
CA ASP A 38 -8.36 -14.82 -6.10
C ASP A 38 -8.50 -13.33 -5.71
N ARG A 39 -8.48 -13.03 -4.41
CA ARG A 39 -8.54 -11.66 -3.90
C ARG A 39 -7.20 -10.93 -4.03
N GLU A 40 -6.08 -11.65 -3.97
CA GLU A 40 -4.76 -11.08 -4.24
C GLU A 40 -4.69 -10.57 -5.68
N ASN A 41 -5.12 -11.37 -6.66
CA ASN A 41 -5.14 -10.96 -8.06
C ASN A 41 -6.02 -9.72 -8.31
N HIS A 42 -7.21 -9.66 -7.72
CA HIS A 42 -8.08 -8.47 -7.83
C HIS A 42 -7.44 -7.22 -7.21
N LEU A 43 -6.75 -7.37 -6.08
CA LEU A 43 -6.03 -6.28 -5.44
C LEU A 43 -4.88 -5.77 -6.33
N GLU A 44 -4.09 -6.67 -6.90
CA GLU A 44 -2.97 -6.33 -7.78
C GLU A 44 -3.42 -5.61 -9.06
N VAL A 45 -4.48 -6.08 -9.72
CA VAL A 45 -5.08 -5.43 -10.89
C VAL A 45 -5.56 -4.02 -10.56
N HIS A 46 -6.20 -3.83 -9.40
CA HIS A 46 -6.67 -2.51 -8.99
C HIS A 46 -5.51 -1.57 -8.63
N LEU A 47 -4.44 -2.09 -8.03
CA LEU A 47 -3.24 -1.29 -7.76
C LEU A 47 -2.60 -0.80 -9.06
N ASP A 48 -2.50 -1.65 -10.10
CA ASP A 48 -1.94 -1.25 -11.41
C ASP A 48 -2.72 -0.08 -12.06
N GLY A 49 -4.04 -0.08 -11.91
CA GLY A 49 -4.92 0.93 -12.49
C GLY A 49 -5.18 2.18 -11.64
N CYS A 50 -4.75 2.23 -10.38
CA CYS A 50 -5.17 3.28 -9.45
C CYS A 50 -4.02 3.89 -8.63
N ALA A 51 -3.62 5.12 -8.97
CA ALA A 51 -2.50 5.81 -8.34
C ALA A 51 -2.76 6.14 -6.86
N ALA A 52 -4.02 6.41 -6.50
CA ALA A 52 -4.40 6.65 -5.10
C ALA A 52 -4.22 5.40 -4.23
N CYS A 53 -4.55 4.22 -4.76
CA CYS A 53 -4.40 2.96 -4.03
C CYS A 53 -2.92 2.53 -3.96
N ILE A 54 -2.12 2.79 -5.00
CA ILE A 54 -0.65 2.59 -4.92
C ILE A 54 -0.05 3.43 -3.80
N ARG A 55 -0.39 4.73 -3.70
CA ARG A 55 0.12 5.61 -2.65
C ARG A 55 -0.28 5.12 -1.26
N ALA A 56 -1.55 4.78 -1.07
CA ALA A 56 -2.03 4.21 0.19
C ALA A 56 -1.31 2.91 0.57
N PHE A 57 -1.02 2.05 -0.42
CA PHE A 57 -0.26 0.82 -0.19
C PHE A 57 1.18 1.09 0.26
N ILE A 58 1.85 2.07 -0.36
CA ILE A 58 3.19 2.50 0.05
C ILE A 58 3.16 3.01 1.49
N ASP A 59 2.19 3.86 1.85
CA ASP A 59 2.04 4.39 3.22
C ASP A 59 1.82 3.27 4.25
N ILE A 60 0.93 2.31 3.98
CA ILE A 60 0.65 1.18 4.88
C ILE A 60 1.88 0.28 5.04
N ARG A 61 2.59 -0.01 3.95
CA ARG A 61 3.86 -0.74 4.00
C ARG A 61 4.89 0.03 4.81
N GLU A 62 4.91 1.35 4.67
CA GLU A 62 5.80 2.26 5.41
C GLU A 62 5.48 2.31 6.93
N VAL A 63 4.25 2.08 7.35
CA VAL A 63 3.96 1.92 8.78
C VAL A 63 4.35 0.51 9.24
N SER A 64 4.10 -0.50 8.40
CA SER A 64 4.30 -1.92 8.74
C SER A 64 5.76 -2.30 8.95
N TRP A 65 6.67 -1.85 8.06
CA TRP A 65 8.11 -2.07 8.22
C TRP A 65 8.71 -1.30 9.43
N LYS A 66 8.28 -0.06 9.72
CA LYS A 66 8.72 0.74 10.88
C LYS A 66 8.36 0.05 12.18
N ARG A 67 7.13 -0.49 12.28
CA ARG A 67 6.70 -1.30 13.43
C ARG A 67 7.56 -2.55 13.62
N ARG A 68 7.90 -3.26 12.54
CA ARG A 68 8.78 -4.45 12.61
C ARG A 68 10.22 -4.10 12.95
N ALA A 69 10.76 -3.00 12.42
CA ALA A 69 12.09 -2.52 12.75
C ALA A 69 12.20 -2.17 14.25
N ALA A 70 11.20 -1.47 14.79
CA ALA A 70 11.13 -1.15 16.22
C ALA A 70 10.98 -2.41 17.11
N ALA A 71 10.21 -3.41 16.67
CA ALA A 71 10.12 -4.70 17.36
C ALA A 71 11.44 -5.48 17.31
N GLY A 72 12.18 -5.37 16.20
CA GLY A 72 13.49 -5.96 16.03
C GLY A 72 14.54 -5.33 16.93
N THR A 73 14.52 -4.01 17.15
CA THR A 73 15.47 -3.32 18.04
C THR A 73 15.24 -3.62 19.52
N ALA A 74 13.99 -3.83 19.95
CA ALA A 74 13.70 -4.23 21.34
C ALA A 74 14.23 -5.64 21.72
N ALA A 75 14.54 -6.48 20.73
CA ALA A 75 15.14 -7.80 20.94
C ALA A 75 16.68 -7.78 20.91
N GLN A 76 17.29 -6.62 20.65
CA GLN A 76 18.74 -6.45 20.45
C GLN A 76 19.42 -5.65 21.56
N ASP A 77 18.82 -5.50 22.75
CA ASP A 77 19.45 -4.86 23.92
C ASP A 77 19.69 -5.89 25.04
N GLY A 78 20.41 -6.95 24.68
CA GLY A 78 20.67 -8.08 25.58
C GLY A 78 21.87 -8.91 25.14
N SER A 79 23.01 -8.28 24.88
CA SER A 79 24.31 -8.98 24.77
C SER A 79 25.46 -8.04 25.10
N SER A 80 25.95 -8.23 26.33
CA SER A 80 27.28 -7.96 26.91
C SER A 80 27.91 -6.58 26.84
#